data_AF-A0A831T3S2-F1
#
_entry.id   AF-A0A831T3S2-F1
#
_cell.length_a   1.000
_cell.length_b   1.000
_cell.length_c   1.000
_cell.angle_alpha   90.00
_cell.angle_beta   90.00
_cell.angle_gamma   90.00
#
_symmetry.space_group_name_H-M   'P 1'
#
loop_
_entity.id
_entity.type
_entity.pdbx_description
1 polymer ?
#
loop_
_entity_poly.entity_id
_entity_poly.type
_entity_poly.pdbx_seq_one_letter_code
_entity_poly.pdbx_strand_id
1 'polypeptide(L)'
;MVYRVCSCRESATGFRRCSRGWGPRRSSSCADSARGNRESSADRACEQAATDCVTEQKMKLKPSHHFVIILALAALNVVGYVAVIWAGALRGYWPSPLIAIRDILLFVPVIVIFIWLVRNQRYKGDLTVFTAALLLFSIGNIAQYRLFSDPEYGARGRQKYQARMAKMQTVFKRSIESGYDERKKNFLYGDSETRMPAPDTSVLQRRFSVYELLTSQYSYVLILGLIGMAGAFLFLRRDSALLMLQKYSISIGLMTLIPFLILVTFFSAQGKFLGGTTPWEAVKILFLFSFAGMLADNYRSLSQTRWGVPPGRILAPFLAVAAMPALPFFVLSDLGQMLVFFGVYALLFFISVRRAPQLVYAAALSLAFIPIFYFGLGIPDRARLRIYLWLHTWQAPPEGAPWWRPFFERIQNEYEGRQISNLDAWFDQASQVALGLFGIESGGLKGQGLGLGFPEVVPVSDSDFIYAAIAEELGFLGGLAIIIAFAALVFAGLRIAIEARDMFTKLIAAGVTGFLGFQALVNLGGVLRVLPMTGITLPFVSHGGSSLITSFVMIGILMAISHRNSKAIQ
;
A
#
# COMPACT_ATOMS: atom_id res chain seq x y z
N MET A 1 15.34 15.30 -32.57
CA MET A 1 14.91 13.89 -32.40
C MET A 1 16.17 13.03 -32.34
N VAL A 2 16.48 12.48 -31.17
CA VAL A 2 17.66 11.64 -30.97
C VAL A 2 17.14 10.27 -30.56
N TYR A 3 17.45 9.24 -31.34
CA TYR A 3 17.02 7.86 -31.08
C TYR A 3 18.23 7.05 -30.60
N ARG A 4 17.98 5.88 -29.99
CA ARG A 4 19.05 4.91 -29.75
C ARG A 4 19.59 4.45 -31.10
N VAL A 5 20.86 4.73 -31.37
CA VAL A 5 21.59 4.18 -32.51
C VAL A 5 22.79 3.41 -31.95
N CYS A 6 22.96 2.15 -32.35
CA CYS A 6 24.22 1.45 -32.11
C CYS A 6 25.28 2.05 -33.04
N SER A 7 26.26 2.75 -32.47
CA SER A 7 27.42 3.27 -33.19
C SER A 7 28.63 2.44 -32.79
N CYS A 8 29.18 1.67 -33.73
CA CYS A 8 30.47 1.01 -33.55
C CYS A 8 31.54 1.85 -34.26
N ARG A 9 32.56 2.30 -33.52
CA ARG A 9 33.72 3.02 -34.08
C ARG A 9 34.91 2.06 -34.10
N GLU A 10 35.57 1.93 -35.24
CA GLU A 10 36.85 1.21 -35.33
C GLU A 10 37.95 2.05 -34.69
N SER A 11 38.72 1.46 -33.78
CA SER A 11 40.04 1.98 -33.41
C SER A 11 41.10 1.36 -34.32
N ALA A 12 42.18 2.10 -34.58
CA ALA A 12 43.32 1.67 -35.40
C ALA A 12 44.06 0.41 -34.86
N THR A 13 43.63 -0.14 -33.73
CA THR A 13 44.18 -1.31 -33.05
C THR A 13 43.26 -2.55 -33.11
N GLY A 14 42.20 -2.53 -33.92
CA GLY A 14 41.40 -3.72 -34.22
C GLY A 14 40.36 -4.13 -33.17
N PHE A 15 40.22 -3.40 -32.05
CA PHE A 15 39.16 -3.64 -31.07
C PHE A 15 37.95 -2.72 -31.30
N ARG A 16 36.83 -3.28 -31.78
CA ARG A 16 35.56 -2.56 -31.90
C ARG A 16 34.86 -2.49 -30.54
N ARG A 17 34.73 -1.28 -29.99
CA ARG A 17 33.90 -1.00 -28.79
C ARG A 17 32.55 -0.47 -29.27
N CYS A 18 31.49 -1.27 -29.17
CA CYS A 18 30.14 -0.77 -29.41
C CYS A 18 29.61 -0.14 -28.13
N SER A 19 29.27 1.16 -28.19
CA SER A 19 28.68 1.89 -27.07
C SER A 19 27.29 2.38 -27.45
N ARG A 20 26.37 2.33 -26.48
CA ARG A 20 25.00 2.83 -26.63
C ARG A 20 25.05 4.36 -26.58
N GLY A 21 24.98 5.01 -27.74
CA GLY A 21 25.01 6.47 -27.90
C GLY A 21 23.71 7.03 -28.46
N TRP A 22 23.50 8.32 -28.25
CA TRP A 22 22.35 9.09 -28.74
C TRP A 22 22.78 9.87 -30.01
N GLY A 23 22.16 9.59 -31.17
CA GLY A 23 22.45 10.26 -32.45
C GLY A 23 21.20 10.58 -33.30
N PRO A 24 21.29 11.52 -34.27
CA PRO A 24 20.16 11.89 -35.14
C PRO A 24 19.87 10.79 -36.18
N ARG A 25 18.60 10.71 -36.63
CA ARG A 25 18.11 9.76 -37.65
C ARG A 25 19.00 9.82 -38.91
N ARG A 26 19.76 8.76 -39.20
CA ARG A 26 20.14 8.42 -40.56
C ARG A 26 19.20 7.34 -41.07
N SER A 27 18.68 7.55 -42.27
CA SER A 27 17.76 6.68 -42.98
C SER A 27 18.34 5.27 -43.11
N SER A 28 17.41 4.31 -42.99
CA SER A 28 17.54 2.92 -43.43
C SER A 28 18.55 2.71 -44.54
N SER A 29 19.69 2.10 -44.20
CA SER A 29 20.58 1.42 -45.13
C SER A 29 21.20 0.22 -44.43
N CYS A 30 20.35 -0.66 -43.89
CA CYS A 30 20.75 -2.03 -43.55
C CYS A 30 20.25 -3.04 -44.60
N ALA A 31 19.65 -2.57 -45.70
CA ALA A 31 19.05 -3.46 -46.71
C ALA A 31 19.98 -3.81 -47.90
N ASP A 32 21.10 -3.11 -48.11
CA ASP A 32 21.86 -3.23 -49.38
C ASP A 32 23.26 -3.87 -49.27
N SER A 33 23.64 -4.46 -48.14
CA SER A 33 24.91 -5.22 -48.05
C SER A 33 24.69 -6.73 -47.95
N ALA A 34 23.79 -7.29 -48.76
CA ALA A 34 23.61 -8.73 -48.90
C ALA A 34 24.36 -9.29 -50.13
N ARG A 35 25.66 -9.04 -50.23
CA ARG A 35 26.59 -9.77 -51.13
C ARG A 35 27.98 -9.81 -50.53
N GLY A 36 28.21 -10.72 -49.59
CA GLY A 36 29.52 -10.97 -49.02
C GLY A 36 29.46 -12.00 -47.90
N ASN A 37 30.09 -13.14 -48.11
CA ASN A 37 29.96 -14.37 -47.32
C ASN A 37 30.73 -14.32 -45.98
N ARG A 38 30.44 -13.33 -45.12
CA ARG A 38 30.93 -13.25 -43.73
C ARG A 38 29.87 -12.61 -42.83
N GLU A 39 29.15 -13.43 -42.07
CA GLU A 39 28.28 -12.96 -40.98
C GLU A 39 29.09 -12.08 -40.02
N SER A 40 28.85 -10.77 -40.08
CA SER A 40 29.55 -9.82 -39.24
C SER A 40 29.02 -9.93 -37.81
N SER A 41 29.84 -9.60 -36.81
CA SER A 41 29.40 -9.53 -35.41
C SER A 41 28.25 -8.52 -35.19
N ALA A 42 28.05 -7.59 -36.14
CA ALA A 42 26.96 -6.63 -36.11
C ALA A 42 25.62 -7.28 -36.51
N ASP A 43 25.61 -8.23 -37.44
CA ASP A 43 24.41 -8.94 -37.87
C ASP A 43 23.88 -9.83 -36.74
N ARG A 44 24.78 -10.57 -36.06
CA ARG A 44 24.46 -11.34 -34.86
C ARG A 44 23.95 -10.48 -33.70
N ALA A 45 24.52 -9.29 -33.49
CA ALA A 45 24.03 -8.37 -32.45
C ALA A 45 22.65 -7.78 -32.79
N CYS A 46 22.36 -7.55 -34.07
CA CYS A 46 21.07 -7.07 -34.54
C CYS A 46 19.99 -8.15 -34.41
N GLU A 47 20.32 -9.38 -34.80
CA GLU A 47 19.45 -10.55 -34.67
C GLU A 47 19.18 -10.86 -33.19
N GLN A 48 20.20 -10.79 -32.33
CA GLN A 48 20.03 -11.00 -30.89
C GLN A 48 19.19 -9.89 -30.25
N ALA A 49 19.35 -8.62 -30.65
CA ALA A 49 18.50 -7.52 -30.19
C ALA A 49 17.05 -7.64 -30.69
N ALA A 50 16.84 -8.15 -31.91
CA ALA A 50 15.51 -8.44 -32.43
C ALA A 50 14.86 -9.61 -31.68
N THR A 51 15.64 -10.65 -31.38
CA THR A 51 15.21 -11.80 -30.59
C THR A 51 14.81 -11.36 -29.17
N ASP A 52 15.67 -10.58 -28.51
CA ASP A 52 15.43 -10.00 -27.17
C ASP A 52 14.13 -9.17 -27.14
N CYS A 53 13.93 -8.31 -28.15
CA CYS A 53 12.72 -7.48 -28.29
C CYS A 53 11.45 -8.33 -28.50
N VAL A 54 11.54 -9.42 -29.26
CA VAL A 54 10.44 -10.37 -29.47
C VAL A 54 10.14 -11.17 -28.20
N THR A 55 11.15 -11.62 -27.44
CA THR A 55 10.94 -12.24 -26.13
C THR A 55 10.32 -11.27 -25.12
N GLU A 56 10.74 -10.01 -25.11
CA GLU A 56 10.21 -8.99 -24.21
C GLU A 56 8.74 -8.65 -24.52
N GLN A 57 8.36 -8.63 -25.80
CA GLN A 57 6.95 -8.54 -26.23
C GLN A 57 6.14 -9.80 -25.90
N LYS A 58 6.74 -11.00 -25.98
CA LYS A 58 6.08 -12.27 -25.62
C LYS A 58 5.74 -12.38 -24.13
N MET A 59 6.42 -11.65 -23.25
CA MET A 59 6.16 -11.68 -21.80
C MET A 59 5.00 -10.79 -21.33
N LYS A 60 4.37 -9.99 -22.20
CA LYS A 60 3.21 -9.15 -21.81
C LYS A 60 1.91 -9.94 -22.00
N LEU A 61 1.14 -10.07 -20.92
CA LEU A 61 -0.20 -10.66 -20.97
C LEU A 61 -1.10 -9.84 -21.91
N LYS A 62 -1.83 -10.53 -22.80
CA LYS A 62 -2.79 -9.86 -23.68
C LYS A 62 -3.93 -9.24 -22.84
N PRO A 63 -4.53 -8.12 -23.27
CA PRO A 63 -5.67 -7.53 -22.55
C PRO A 63 -6.82 -8.50 -22.26
N SER A 64 -7.05 -9.49 -23.13
CA SER A 64 -8.04 -10.55 -22.90
C SER A 64 -7.78 -11.35 -21.62
N HIS A 65 -6.52 -11.63 -21.28
CA HIS A 65 -6.17 -12.36 -20.05
C HIS A 65 -6.46 -11.51 -18.82
N HIS A 66 -6.13 -10.21 -18.85
CA HIS A 66 -6.46 -9.30 -17.75
C HIS A 66 -7.97 -9.17 -17.55
N PHE A 67 -8.76 -9.17 -18.63
CA PHE A 67 -10.21 -9.19 -18.52
C PHE A 67 -10.73 -10.47 -17.85
N VAL A 68 -10.20 -11.64 -18.23
CA VAL A 68 -10.53 -12.92 -17.58
C VAL A 68 -10.12 -12.91 -16.10
N ILE A 69 -8.97 -12.34 -15.76
CA ILE A 69 -8.54 -12.18 -14.36
C ILE A 69 -9.55 -11.32 -13.59
N ILE A 70 -10.01 -10.20 -14.14
CA ILE A 70 -11.01 -9.33 -13.47
C ILE A 70 -12.32 -10.09 -13.21
N LEU A 71 -12.80 -10.86 -14.19
CA LEU A 71 -13.99 -11.70 -14.02
C LEU A 71 -13.77 -12.80 -12.98
N ALA A 72 -12.60 -13.44 -12.98
CA ALA A 72 -12.23 -14.45 -11.99
C ALA A 72 -12.17 -13.86 -10.57
N LEU A 73 -11.65 -12.64 -10.42
CA LEU A 73 -11.67 -11.93 -9.13
C LEU A 73 -13.09 -11.63 -8.67
N ALA A 74 -13.97 -11.16 -9.56
CA ALA A 74 -15.37 -10.93 -9.23
C ALA A 74 -16.05 -12.24 -8.78
N ALA A 75 -15.84 -13.34 -9.50
CA ALA A 75 -16.36 -14.66 -9.14
C ALA A 75 -15.79 -15.16 -7.79
N LEU A 76 -14.50 -14.96 -7.53
CA LEU A 76 -13.87 -15.32 -6.27
C LEU A 76 -14.47 -14.53 -5.09
N ASN A 77 -14.80 -13.25 -5.28
CA ASN A 77 -15.52 -12.47 -4.27
C ASN A 77 -16.91 -13.04 -4.00
N VAL A 78 -17.65 -13.45 -5.03
CA VAL A 78 -18.96 -14.10 -4.83
C VAL A 78 -18.81 -15.33 -3.95
N VAL A 79 -17.84 -16.20 -4.26
CA VAL A 79 -17.57 -17.40 -3.45
C VAL A 79 -17.15 -17.03 -2.03
N GLY A 80 -16.29 -16.02 -1.87
CA GLY A 80 -15.87 -15.50 -0.58
C GLY A 80 -17.02 -14.96 0.26
N TYR A 81 -17.93 -14.17 -0.33
CA TYR A 81 -19.10 -13.64 0.36
C TYR A 81 -20.08 -14.73 0.77
N VAL A 82 -20.32 -15.71 -0.11
CA VAL A 82 -21.13 -16.88 0.23
C VAL A 82 -20.50 -17.60 1.43
N ALA A 83 -19.19 -17.87 1.38
CA ALA A 83 -18.49 -18.50 2.50
C ALA A 83 -18.60 -17.69 3.81
N VAL A 84 -18.46 -16.37 3.76
CA VAL A 84 -18.63 -15.49 4.94
C VAL A 84 -20.07 -15.49 5.45
N ILE A 85 -21.08 -15.51 4.58
CA ILE A 85 -22.50 -15.60 4.99
C ILE A 85 -22.74 -16.92 5.73
N TRP A 86 -22.27 -18.03 5.19
CA TRP A 86 -22.36 -19.33 5.85
C TRP A 86 -21.61 -19.32 7.18
N ALA A 87 -20.36 -18.85 7.20
CA ALA A 87 -19.56 -18.77 8.42
C ALA A 87 -20.18 -17.86 9.48
N GLY A 88 -20.84 -16.77 9.09
CA GLY A 88 -21.61 -15.93 9.99
C GLY A 88 -22.77 -16.70 10.62
N ALA A 89 -23.57 -17.40 9.80
CA ALA A 89 -24.68 -18.22 10.29
C ALA A 89 -24.20 -19.26 11.31
N LEU A 90 -23.04 -19.86 11.04
CA LEU A 90 -22.35 -20.80 11.89
C LEU A 90 -21.89 -20.21 13.24
N ARG A 91 -21.72 -18.88 13.33
CA ARG A 91 -21.32 -18.13 14.52
C ARG A 91 -22.49 -17.45 15.24
N GLY A 92 -23.70 -17.55 14.70
CA GLY A 92 -24.91 -16.99 15.29
C GLY A 92 -25.25 -15.56 14.88
N TYR A 93 -24.74 -15.08 13.75
CA TYR A 93 -25.17 -13.82 13.14
C TYR A 93 -25.35 -13.96 11.63
N TRP A 94 -26.16 -13.11 11.00
CA TRP A 94 -26.37 -13.18 9.56
C TRP A 94 -25.82 -11.93 8.89
N PRO A 95 -24.72 -12.05 8.11
CA PRO A 95 -24.20 -10.95 7.31
C PRO A 95 -25.25 -10.44 6.32
N SER A 96 -25.31 -9.12 6.13
CA SER A 96 -26.25 -8.52 5.17
C SER A 96 -25.87 -8.90 3.73
N PRO A 97 -26.76 -9.55 2.96
CA PRO A 97 -26.52 -9.84 1.55
C PRO A 97 -26.41 -8.57 0.70
N LEU A 98 -27.01 -7.45 1.14
CA LEU A 98 -26.96 -6.19 0.41
C LEU A 98 -25.54 -5.61 0.34
N ILE A 99 -24.72 -5.79 1.38
CA ILE A 99 -23.31 -5.37 1.35
C ILE A 99 -22.55 -6.22 0.31
N ALA A 100 -22.78 -7.53 0.26
CA ALA A 100 -22.14 -8.41 -0.73
C ALA A 100 -22.54 -8.02 -2.16
N ILE A 101 -23.82 -7.77 -2.40
CA ILE A 101 -24.32 -7.31 -3.71
C ILE A 101 -23.66 -5.99 -4.12
N ARG A 102 -23.60 -5.01 -3.19
CA ARG A 102 -22.91 -3.74 -3.42
C ARG A 102 -21.45 -3.96 -3.82
N ASP A 103 -20.71 -4.79 -3.10
CA ASP A 103 -19.29 -5.00 -3.36
C ASP A 103 -19.03 -5.72 -4.69
N ILE A 104 -19.91 -6.62 -5.10
CA ILE A 104 -19.88 -7.20 -6.45
C ILE A 104 -20.20 -6.14 -7.51
N LEU A 105 -21.19 -5.27 -7.27
CA LEU A 105 -21.50 -4.17 -8.18
C LEU A 105 -20.34 -3.17 -8.33
N LEU A 106 -19.45 -3.07 -7.35
CA LEU A 106 -18.23 -2.25 -7.46
C LEU A 106 -17.24 -2.75 -8.52
N PHE A 107 -17.36 -3.99 -9.02
CA PHE A 107 -16.60 -4.44 -10.19
C PHE A 107 -17.11 -3.85 -11.51
N VAL A 108 -18.35 -3.35 -11.57
CA VAL A 108 -18.90 -2.68 -12.77
C VAL A 108 -18.07 -1.45 -13.16
N PRO A 109 -17.84 -0.44 -12.30
CA PRO A 109 -17.01 0.70 -12.67
C PRO A 109 -15.56 0.30 -12.99
N VAL A 110 -15.03 -0.74 -12.36
CA VAL A 110 -13.70 -1.31 -12.68
C VAL A 110 -13.66 -1.82 -14.12
N ILE A 111 -14.66 -2.61 -14.52
CA ILE A 111 -14.79 -3.14 -15.89
C ILE A 111 -14.99 -2.00 -16.90
N VAL A 112 -15.83 -1.02 -16.58
CA VAL A 112 -16.05 0.16 -17.44
C VAL A 112 -14.74 0.88 -17.70
N ILE A 113 -13.93 1.13 -16.66
CA ILE A 113 -12.62 1.78 -16.80
C ILE A 113 -11.64 0.91 -17.58
N PHE A 114 -11.62 -0.40 -17.33
CA PHE A 114 -10.79 -1.32 -18.10
C PHE A 114 -11.12 -1.26 -19.60
N ILE A 115 -12.41 -1.33 -19.95
CA ILE A 115 -12.88 -1.24 -21.33
C ILE A 115 -12.53 0.13 -21.92
N TRP A 116 -12.78 1.21 -21.20
CA TRP A 116 -12.42 2.57 -21.62
C TRP A 116 -10.92 2.71 -21.89
N LEU A 117 -10.08 2.13 -21.04
CA LEU A 117 -8.63 2.19 -21.17
C LEU A 117 -8.13 1.39 -22.39
N VAL A 118 -8.66 0.19 -22.60
CA VAL A 118 -8.25 -0.68 -23.72
C VAL A 118 -8.85 -0.18 -25.05
N ARG A 119 -10.15 0.13 -25.11
CA ARG A 119 -10.84 0.49 -26.35
C ARG A 119 -10.74 1.98 -26.69
N ASN A 120 -11.15 2.86 -25.78
CA ASN A 120 -11.19 4.30 -26.06
C ASN A 120 -9.79 4.92 -26.03
N GLN A 121 -8.99 4.61 -25.00
CA GLN A 121 -7.65 5.17 -24.85
C GLN A 121 -6.57 4.44 -25.64
N ARG A 122 -6.89 3.25 -26.19
CA ARG A 122 -5.97 2.37 -26.94
C ARG A 122 -4.67 2.13 -26.17
N TYR A 123 -4.81 1.71 -24.92
CA TYR A 123 -3.68 1.48 -24.04
C TYR A 123 -2.75 0.38 -24.58
N LYS A 124 -1.46 0.70 -24.71
CA LYS A 124 -0.39 -0.21 -25.17
C LYS A 124 0.61 -0.63 -24.07
N GLY A 125 0.42 -0.14 -22.84
CA GLY A 125 1.34 -0.43 -21.73
C GLY A 125 1.08 -1.80 -21.10
N ASP A 126 1.80 -2.06 -20.02
CA ASP A 126 1.61 -3.23 -19.17
C ASP A 126 0.44 -3.02 -18.19
N LEU A 127 -0.58 -3.89 -18.26
CA LEU A 127 -1.77 -3.87 -17.41
C LEU A 127 -1.57 -4.60 -16.06
N THR A 128 -0.43 -5.24 -15.84
CA THR A 128 -0.15 -6.03 -14.63
C THR A 128 -0.28 -5.20 -13.36
N VAL A 129 0.15 -3.94 -13.37
CA VAL A 129 0.03 -3.01 -12.23
C VAL A 129 -1.44 -2.77 -11.85
N PHE A 130 -2.33 -2.65 -12.84
CA PHE A 130 -3.76 -2.48 -12.61
C PHE A 130 -4.39 -3.75 -12.03
N THR A 131 -4.11 -4.92 -12.64
CA THR A 131 -4.68 -6.18 -12.14
C THR A 131 -4.12 -6.62 -10.79
N ALA A 132 -2.86 -6.33 -10.49
CA ALA A 132 -2.26 -6.61 -9.18
C ALA A 132 -2.88 -5.75 -8.08
N ALA A 133 -3.13 -4.46 -8.36
CA ALA A 133 -3.85 -3.58 -7.44
C ALA A 133 -5.30 -4.08 -7.20
N LEU A 134 -5.99 -4.54 -8.25
CA LEU A 134 -7.33 -5.12 -8.12
C LEU A 134 -7.35 -6.44 -7.35
N LEU A 135 -6.32 -7.28 -7.49
CA LEU A 135 -6.18 -8.51 -6.68
C LEU A 135 -6.09 -8.17 -5.18
N LEU A 136 -5.25 -7.20 -4.81
CA LEU A 136 -5.14 -6.74 -3.42
C LEU A 136 -6.46 -6.14 -2.91
N PHE A 137 -7.12 -5.30 -3.71
CA PHE A 137 -8.42 -4.72 -3.38
C PHE A 137 -9.50 -5.79 -3.20
N SER A 138 -9.52 -6.80 -4.07
CA SER A 138 -10.41 -7.95 -3.98
C SER A 138 -10.23 -8.72 -2.67
N ILE A 139 -8.98 -8.99 -2.26
CA ILE A 139 -8.70 -9.66 -0.99
C ILE A 139 -9.20 -8.81 0.19
N GLY A 140 -8.92 -7.49 0.15
CA GLY A 140 -9.38 -6.54 1.15
C GLY A 140 -10.91 -6.50 1.29
N ASN A 141 -11.64 -6.49 0.17
CA ASN A 141 -13.10 -6.45 0.18
C ASN A 141 -13.73 -7.67 0.85
N ILE A 142 -13.18 -8.87 0.68
CA ILE A 142 -13.69 -10.08 1.34
C ILE A 142 -13.53 -9.95 2.86
N ALA A 143 -12.35 -9.54 3.33
CA ALA A 143 -12.07 -9.36 4.75
C ALA A 143 -12.92 -8.24 5.38
N GLN A 144 -13.10 -7.13 4.64
CA GLN A 144 -13.92 -6.00 5.06
C GLN A 144 -15.41 -6.33 5.10
N TYR A 145 -15.93 -7.10 4.13
CA TYR A 145 -17.32 -7.54 4.12
C TYR A 145 -17.69 -8.22 5.44
N ARG A 146 -16.82 -9.13 5.90
CA ARG A 146 -16.94 -9.75 7.21
C ARG A 146 -17.03 -8.70 8.31
N LEU A 147 -16.07 -7.77 8.39
CA LEU A 147 -15.95 -6.86 9.54
C LEU A 147 -17.14 -5.90 9.64
N PHE A 148 -17.62 -5.38 8.51
CA PHE A 148 -18.73 -4.43 8.48
C PHE A 148 -20.11 -5.06 8.64
N SER A 149 -20.23 -6.35 8.30
CA SER A 149 -21.46 -7.11 8.52
C SER A 149 -21.62 -7.56 9.98
N ASP A 150 -20.55 -7.53 10.76
CA ASP A 150 -20.52 -8.00 12.13
C ASP A 150 -21.12 -6.97 13.11
N PRO A 151 -22.16 -7.32 13.87
CA PRO A 151 -22.78 -6.45 14.86
C PRO A 151 -21.83 -6.03 15.99
N GLU A 152 -20.90 -6.91 16.38
CA GLU A 152 -19.93 -6.63 17.44
C GLU A 152 -18.93 -5.54 17.02
N TYR A 153 -18.57 -5.51 15.74
CA TYR A 153 -17.57 -4.57 15.24
C TYR A 153 -18.06 -3.12 15.33
N GLY A 154 -19.32 -2.88 14.93
CA GLY A 154 -19.92 -1.54 14.94
C GLY A 154 -20.54 -1.12 16.28
N ALA A 155 -20.71 -2.04 17.22
CA ALA A 155 -21.37 -1.79 18.50
C ALA A 155 -20.41 -1.13 19.52
N ARG A 156 -20.98 -0.35 20.45
CA ARG A 156 -20.25 0.28 21.57
C ARG A 156 -20.86 -0.14 22.91
N GLY A 157 -20.04 -0.11 23.96
CA GLY A 157 -20.48 -0.37 25.34
C GLY A 157 -21.18 -1.73 25.51
N ARG A 158 -22.35 -1.73 26.16
CA ARG A 158 -23.10 -2.95 26.51
C ARG A 158 -23.54 -3.78 25.30
N GLN A 159 -23.87 -3.13 24.17
CA GLN A 159 -24.30 -3.84 22.95
C GLN A 159 -23.17 -4.70 22.36
N LYS A 160 -21.93 -4.21 22.41
CA LYS A 160 -20.75 -4.97 21.95
C LYS A 160 -20.53 -6.22 22.78
N TYR A 161 -20.63 -6.09 24.10
CA TYR A 161 -20.53 -7.21 25.03
C TYR A 161 -21.65 -8.24 24.80
N GLN A 162 -22.90 -7.79 24.64
CA GLN A 162 -24.05 -8.67 24.35
C GLN A 162 -23.85 -9.43 23.04
N ALA A 163 -23.43 -8.77 21.96
CA ALA A 163 -23.14 -9.41 20.68
C ALA A 163 -22.06 -10.47 20.80
N ARG A 164 -20.96 -10.18 21.51
CA ARG A 164 -19.88 -11.14 21.77
C ARG A 164 -20.37 -12.36 22.55
N MET A 165 -21.09 -12.15 23.65
CA MET A 165 -21.60 -13.25 24.48
C MET A 165 -22.55 -14.15 23.70
N ALA A 166 -23.45 -13.58 22.89
CA ALA A 166 -24.37 -14.34 22.06
C ALA A 166 -23.65 -15.21 21.03
N LYS A 167 -22.60 -14.70 20.37
CA LYS A 167 -21.76 -15.49 19.47
C LYS A 167 -21.03 -16.61 20.20
N MET A 168 -20.39 -16.31 21.33
CA MET A 168 -19.67 -17.31 22.13
C MET A 168 -20.58 -18.44 22.59
N GLN A 169 -21.79 -18.10 23.04
CA GLN A 169 -22.82 -19.09 23.39
C GLN A 169 -23.22 -19.94 22.18
N THR A 170 -23.38 -19.34 21.00
CA THR A 170 -23.74 -20.07 19.78
C THR A 170 -22.64 -21.04 19.36
N VAL A 171 -21.39 -20.59 19.32
CA VAL A 171 -20.22 -21.42 18.99
C VAL A 171 -20.05 -22.55 20.01
N PHE A 172 -20.20 -22.24 21.30
CA PHE A 172 -20.15 -23.23 22.37
C PHE A 172 -21.23 -24.31 22.21
N LYS A 173 -22.49 -23.90 22.05
CA LYS A 173 -23.62 -24.83 21.81
C LYS A 173 -23.37 -25.71 20.60
N ARG A 174 -22.90 -25.11 19.50
CA ARG A 174 -22.62 -25.83 18.27
C ARG A 174 -21.47 -26.82 18.39
N SER A 175 -20.40 -26.45 19.09
CA SER A 175 -19.28 -27.37 19.37
C SER A 175 -19.76 -28.61 20.13
N ILE A 176 -20.72 -28.44 21.04
CA ILE A 176 -21.38 -29.55 21.72
C ILE A 176 -22.26 -30.37 20.76
N GLU A 177 -23.09 -29.71 19.95
CA GLU A 177 -23.97 -30.38 18.98
C GLU A 177 -23.21 -31.20 17.93
N SER A 178 -22.10 -30.68 17.41
CA SER A 178 -21.32 -31.37 16.38
C SER A 178 -20.29 -32.34 16.95
N GLY A 179 -19.79 -32.09 18.17
CA GLY A 179 -18.69 -32.84 18.76
C GLY A 179 -19.12 -33.99 19.68
N TYR A 180 -20.34 -33.99 20.21
CA TYR A 180 -20.78 -35.01 21.18
C TYR A 180 -21.69 -36.06 20.55
N ASP A 181 -21.51 -37.32 20.97
CA ASP A 181 -22.41 -38.42 20.61
C ASP A 181 -23.81 -38.21 21.22
N GLU A 182 -24.84 -38.76 20.58
CA GLU A 182 -26.24 -38.66 21.04
C GLU A 182 -26.43 -39.14 22.49
N ARG A 183 -25.72 -40.19 22.93
CA ARG A 183 -25.76 -40.63 24.34
C ARG A 183 -25.27 -39.55 25.30
N LYS A 184 -24.17 -38.88 24.97
CA LYS A 184 -23.60 -37.80 25.79
C LYS A 184 -24.50 -36.56 25.76
N LYS A 185 -25.10 -36.25 24.60
CA LYS A 185 -26.10 -35.19 24.48
C LYS A 185 -27.32 -35.46 25.34
N ASN A 186 -27.87 -36.68 25.29
CA ASN A 186 -29.04 -37.05 26.09
C ASN A 186 -28.73 -37.02 27.60
N PHE A 187 -27.51 -37.38 28.00
CA PHE A 187 -27.08 -37.25 29.40
C PHE A 187 -26.96 -35.78 29.85
N LEU A 188 -26.47 -34.89 28.97
CA LEU A 188 -26.28 -33.47 29.31
C LEU A 188 -27.58 -32.66 29.25
N TYR A 189 -28.49 -33.00 28.33
CA TYR A 189 -29.66 -32.16 28.01
C TYR A 189 -31.02 -32.86 28.18
N GLY A 190 -31.05 -34.15 28.48
CA GLY A 190 -32.28 -34.95 28.48
C GLY A 190 -32.74 -35.34 27.07
N ASP A 191 -34.03 -35.64 26.89
CA ASP A 191 -34.60 -36.07 25.61
C ASP A 191 -34.53 -35.00 24.52
N SER A 192 -34.69 -35.40 23.25
CA SER A 192 -34.44 -34.54 22.08
C SER A 192 -35.30 -33.26 21.98
N GLU A 193 -36.36 -33.13 22.77
CA GLU A 193 -37.24 -31.95 22.79
C GLU A 193 -36.71 -30.79 23.66
N THR A 194 -35.76 -31.03 24.58
CA THR A 194 -35.07 -29.99 25.38
C THR A 194 -33.80 -29.46 24.70
N ARG A 195 -33.60 -29.73 23.40
CA ARG A 195 -32.55 -29.09 22.60
C ARG A 195 -32.74 -27.58 22.68
N MET A 196 -31.69 -26.87 23.11
CA MET A 196 -31.76 -25.43 23.36
C MET A 196 -32.28 -24.71 22.10
N PRO A 197 -33.23 -23.76 22.24
CA PRO A 197 -33.73 -23.02 21.10
C PRO A 197 -32.58 -22.36 20.34
N ALA A 198 -32.70 -22.34 19.01
CA ALA A 198 -31.77 -21.60 18.16
C ALA A 198 -31.62 -20.17 18.71
N PRO A 199 -30.39 -19.66 18.83
CA PRO A 199 -30.17 -18.31 19.34
C PRO A 199 -31.02 -17.33 18.52
N ASP A 200 -31.72 -16.42 19.20
CA ASP A 200 -32.54 -15.40 18.53
C ASP A 200 -31.61 -14.44 17.76
N THR A 201 -31.43 -14.74 16.48
CA THR A 201 -30.54 -13.97 15.59
C THR A 201 -31.15 -12.63 15.16
N SER A 202 -32.43 -12.36 15.46
CA SER A 202 -33.11 -11.13 15.07
C SER A 202 -32.50 -9.88 15.74
N VAL A 203 -32.02 -10.03 16.99
CA VAL A 203 -31.38 -8.96 17.78
C VAL A 203 -30.00 -8.58 17.22
N LEU A 204 -29.39 -9.47 16.42
CA LEU A 204 -28.03 -9.32 15.88
C LEU A 204 -28.02 -9.01 14.37
N GLN A 205 -29.16 -8.79 13.73
CA GLN A 205 -29.19 -8.42 12.31
C GLN A 205 -29.17 -6.89 12.14
N ARG A 206 -28.02 -6.35 11.74
CA ARG A 206 -27.95 -4.95 11.29
C ARG A 206 -28.57 -4.83 9.90
N ARG A 207 -29.76 -4.21 9.82
CA ARG A 207 -30.40 -3.90 8.54
C ARG A 207 -29.77 -2.63 7.96
N PHE A 208 -29.43 -2.70 6.67
CA PHE A 208 -28.88 -1.57 5.92
C PHE A 208 -29.88 -1.13 4.86
N SER A 209 -30.08 0.17 4.70
CA SER A 209 -30.86 0.70 3.58
C SER A 209 -30.00 0.79 2.31
N VAL A 210 -30.62 0.67 1.13
CA VAL A 210 -29.93 0.81 -0.16
C VAL A 210 -29.28 2.20 -0.28
N TYR A 211 -29.95 3.24 0.22
CA TYR A 211 -29.43 4.61 0.20
C TYR A 211 -28.19 4.76 1.07
N GLU A 212 -28.20 4.18 2.28
CA GLU A 212 -27.05 4.21 3.19
C GLU A 212 -25.84 3.47 2.61
N LEU A 213 -26.08 2.36 1.91
CA LEU A 213 -25.03 1.58 1.24
C LEU A 213 -24.39 2.35 0.09
N LEU A 214 -25.20 2.98 -0.77
CA LEU A 214 -24.71 3.72 -1.93
C LEU A 214 -23.98 5.01 -1.54
N THR A 215 -24.46 5.71 -0.51
CA THR A 215 -23.83 6.93 0.00
C THR A 215 -22.68 6.66 0.97
N SER A 216 -22.45 5.39 1.31
CA SER A 216 -21.37 5.00 2.21
C SER A 216 -19.98 5.29 1.65
N GLN A 217 -19.03 5.64 2.53
CA GLN A 217 -17.62 5.84 2.19
C GLN A 217 -17.00 4.66 1.45
N TYR A 218 -17.40 3.43 1.77
CA TYR A 218 -16.93 2.22 1.10
C TYR A 218 -17.27 2.19 -0.40
N SER A 219 -18.38 2.80 -0.80
CA SER A 219 -18.85 2.81 -2.19
C SER A 219 -18.19 3.91 -3.01
N TYR A 220 -18.27 5.15 -2.54
CA TYR A 220 -17.82 6.28 -3.33
C TYR A 220 -16.29 6.42 -3.38
N VAL A 221 -15.57 5.95 -2.35
CA VAL A 221 -14.09 6.04 -2.31
C VAL A 221 -13.45 5.28 -3.47
N LEU A 222 -13.92 4.06 -3.77
CA LEU A 222 -13.41 3.32 -4.93
C LEU A 222 -13.69 4.08 -6.23
N ILE A 223 -14.91 4.59 -6.40
CA ILE A 223 -15.31 5.32 -7.60
C ILE A 223 -14.45 6.58 -7.78
N LEU A 224 -14.22 7.35 -6.71
CA LEU A 224 -13.34 8.51 -6.73
C LEU A 224 -11.89 8.12 -7.00
N GLY A 225 -11.39 7.03 -6.43
CA GLY A 225 -10.05 6.50 -6.70
C GLY A 225 -9.88 6.13 -8.17
N LEU A 226 -10.85 5.45 -8.74
CA LEU A 226 -10.92 5.07 -10.15
C LEU A 226 -11.01 6.28 -11.10
N ILE A 227 -11.80 7.30 -10.75
CA ILE A 227 -11.83 8.58 -11.47
C ILE A 227 -10.47 9.29 -11.36
N GLY A 228 -9.87 9.32 -10.18
CA GLY A 228 -8.54 9.88 -9.93
C GLY A 228 -7.45 9.17 -10.74
N MET A 229 -7.51 7.84 -10.83
CA MET A 229 -6.63 7.02 -11.68
C MET A 229 -6.77 7.40 -13.14
N ALA A 230 -8.00 7.48 -13.66
CA ALA A 230 -8.27 7.88 -15.04
C ALA A 230 -7.79 9.31 -15.33
N GLY A 231 -8.04 10.25 -14.40
CA GLY A 231 -7.58 11.63 -14.48
C GLY A 231 -6.05 11.75 -14.51
N ALA A 232 -5.37 11.07 -13.58
CA ALA A 232 -3.90 11.02 -13.54
C ALA A 232 -3.32 10.40 -14.81
N PHE A 233 -3.93 9.32 -15.32
CA PHE A 233 -3.54 8.70 -16.57
C PHE A 233 -3.64 9.67 -17.75
N LEU A 234 -4.79 10.36 -17.90
CA LEU A 234 -5.00 11.32 -18.99
C LEU A 234 -4.08 12.52 -18.92
N PHE A 235 -3.80 13.01 -17.71
CA PHE A 235 -2.95 14.16 -17.48
C PHE A 235 -1.49 13.84 -17.83
N LEU A 236 -0.91 12.78 -17.24
CA LEU A 236 0.51 12.44 -17.40
C LEU A 236 0.84 11.74 -18.72
N ARG A 237 -0.18 11.29 -19.47
CA ARG A 237 0.02 10.85 -20.85
C ARG A 237 0.47 11.99 -21.77
N ARG A 238 0.20 13.25 -21.42
CA ARG A 238 0.58 14.44 -22.21
C ARG A 238 2.03 14.81 -21.92
N ASP A 239 2.87 14.86 -22.96
CA ASP A 239 4.28 15.27 -22.80
C ASP A 239 4.41 16.70 -22.25
N SER A 240 3.49 17.60 -22.62
CA SER A 240 3.44 18.97 -22.09
C SER A 240 3.20 19.02 -20.57
N ALA A 241 2.39 18.10 -20.03
CA ALA A 241 2.14 18.01 -18.60
C ALA A 241 3.39 17.54 -17.85
N LEU A 242 4.09 16.52 -18.37
CA LEU A 242 5.35 16.05 -17.80
C LEU A 242 6.42 17.14 -17.78
N LEU A 243 6.56 17.88 -18.89
CA LEU A 243 7.49 19.00 -19.00
C LEU A 243 7.13 20.14 -18.04
N MET A 244 5.84 20.43 -17.88
CA MET A 244 5.35 21.44 -16.93
C MET A 244 5.70 21.04 -15.49
N LEU A 245 5.42 19.80 -15.10
CA LEU A 245 5.75 19.29 -13.76
C LEU A 245 7.25 19.32 -13.48
N GLN A 246 8.09 18.99 -14.46
CA GLN A 246 9.55 19.06 -14.32
C GLN A 246 10.01 20.53 -14.16
N LYS A 247 9.55 21.41 -15.06
CA LYS A 247 9.94 22.83 -15.09
C LYS A 247 9.56 23.58 -13.80
N TYR A 248 8.39 23.30 -13.25
CA TYR A 248 7.88 23.96 -12.04
C TYR A 248 8.06 23.13 -10.77
N SER A 249 8.96 22.14 -10.78
CA SER A 249 9.16 21.20 -9.66
C SER A 249 9.38 21.89 -8.30
N ILE A 250 10.26 22.88 -8.23
CA ILE A 250 10.54 23.66 -7.01
C ILE A 250 9.30 24.46 -6.57
N SER A 251 8.65 25.15 -7.52
CA SER A 251 7.44 25.94 -7.24
C SER A 251 6.30 25.07 -6.72
N ILE A 252 6.11 23.88 -7.29
CA ILE A 252 5.13 22.89 -6.82
C ILE A 252 5.44 22.49 -5.38
N GLY A 253 6.69 22.15 -5.07
CA GLY A 253 7.11 21.85 -3.71
C GLY A 253 6.77 22.96 -2.72
N LEU A 254 7.18 24.20 -3.01
CA LEU A 254 6.97 25.34 -2.12
C LEU A 254 5.49 25.69 -1.95
N MET A 255 4.72 25.69 -3.05
CA MET A 255 3.28 25.94 -3.04
C MET A 255 2.50 24.86 -2.32
N THR A 256 3.02 23.63 -2.22
CA THR A 256 2.38 22.58 -1.42
C THR A 256 2.72 22.65 0.06
N LEU A 257 3.91 23.15 0.42
CA LEU A 257 4.33 23.25 1.83
C LEU A 257 3.45 24.20 2.62
N ILE A 258 3.19 25.38 2.07
CA ILE A 258 2.54 26.47 2.83
C ILE A 258 1.11 26.08 3.21
N PRO A 259 0.24 25.66 2.28
CA PRO A 259 -1.10 25.18 2.63
C PRO A 259 -1.05 23.94 3.52
N PHE A 260 -0.07 23.05 3.33
CA PHE A 260 0.08 21.86 4.16
C PHE A 260 0.44 22.21 5.61
N LEU A 261 1.39 23.12 5.83
CA LEU A 261 1.75 23.60 7.16
C LEU A 261 0.56 24.30 7.82
N ILE A 262 -0.16 25.16 7.10
CA ILE A 262 -1.39 25.79 7.59
C ILE A 262 -2.43 24.72 7.97
N LEU A 263 -2.64 23.72 7.11
CA LEU A 263 -3.60 22.66 7.37
C LEU A 263 -3.24 21.89 8.65
N VAL A 264 -1.97 21.58 8.81
CA VAL A 264 -1.44 20.86 9.95
C VAL A 264 -1.51 21.71 11.23
N THR A 265 -1.13 22.98 11.21
CA THR A 265 -1.13 23.81 12.42
C THR A 265 -2.55 24.16 12.87
N PHE A 266 -3.49 24.41 11.95
CA PHE A 266 -4.84 24.86 12.30
C PHE A 266 -5.86 23.73 12.45
N PHE A 267 -5.76 22.65 11.67
CA PHE A 267 -6.77 21.59 11.66
C PHE A 267 -6.32 20.29 12.34
N SER A 268 -5.05 20.16 12.73
CA SER A 268 -4.54 18.94 13.36
C SER A 268 -4.52 19.00 14.90
N ALA A 269 -5.69 19.19 15.53
CA ALA A 269 -5.80 18.84 16.95
C ALA A 269 -5.66 17.31 17.19
N GLN A 270 -5.87 16.49 16.15
CA GLN A 270 -5.81 15.01 16.25
C GLN A 270 -5.19 14.27 15.05
N GLY A 271 -4.49 14.94 14.13
CA GLY A 271 -3.89 14.28 12.95
C GLY A 271 -4.89 13.79 11.90
N LYS A 272 -6.18 14.07 12.10
CA LYS A 272 -7.29 13.69 11.22
C LYS A 272 -7.91 14.95 10.61
N PHE A 273 -7.74 15.12 9.32
CA PHE A 273 -8.42 16.14 8.51
C PHE A 273 -9.76 15.59 8.00
N LEU A 274 -10.69 16.48 7.63
CA LEU A 274 -12.05 16.21 7.10
C LEU A 274 -12.32 14.72 6.76
N GLY A 275 -13.17 14.07 7.56
CA GLY A 275 -13.55 12.67 7.33
C GLY A 275 -12.52 11.62 7.76
N GLY A 276 -11.58 11.96 8.66
CA GLY A 276 -10.60 10.98 9.18
C GLY A 276 -9.39 10.76 8.27
N THR A 277 -9.13 11.68 7.33
CA THR A 277 -8.05 11.56 6.35
C THR A 277 -6.77 12.20 6.86
N THR A 278 -5.62 11.55 6.67
CA THR A 278 -4.32 12.17 6.96
C THR A 278 -3.94 13.14 5.83
N PRO A 279 -3.59 14.40 6.12
CA PRO A 279 -3.16 15.39 5.11
C PRO A 279 -2.10 14.86 4.13
N TRP A 280 -1.21 13.99 4.60
CA TRP A 280 -0.10 13.42 3.84
C TRP A 280 -0.50 12.70 2.55
N GLU A 281 -1.68 12.06 2.53
CA GLU A 281 -2.13 11.28 1.37
C GLU A 281 -2.36 12.17 0.14
N ALA A 282 -2.76 13.43 0.33
CA ALA A 282 -3.01 14.36 -0.77
C ALA A 282 -1.72 14.97 -1.34
N VAL A 283 -0.73 15.24 -0.49
CA VAL A 283 0.51 15.94 -0.90
C VAL A 283 1.66 15.02 -1.28
N LYS A 284 1.67 13.73 -0.90
CA LYS A 284 2.82 12.84 -1.17
C LYS A 284 3.20 12.75 -2.66
N ILE A 285 2.22 12.77 -3.55
CA ILE A 285 2.45 12.75 -5.01
C ILE A 285 3.08 14.06 -5.50
N LEU A 286 2.67 15.20 -4.94
CA LEU A 286 3.20 16.50 -5.33
C LEU A 286 4.64 16.69 -4.83
N PHE A 287 4.91 16.26 -3.60
CA PHE A 287 6.26 16.20 -3.06
C PHE A 287 7.16 15.27 -3.86
N LEU A 288 6.63 14.13 -4.31
CA LEU A 288 7.33 13.25 -5.24
C LEU A 288 7.71 13.95 -6.55
N PHE A 289 6.77 14.67 -7.18
CA PHE A 289 7.06 15.40 -8.42
C PHE A 289 8.12 16.48 -8.22
N SER A 290 8.04 17.22 -7.11
CA SER A 290 9.05 18.22 -6.75
C SER A 290 10.44 17.60 -6.61
N PHE A 291 10.57 16.56 -5.79
CA PHE A 291 11.86 15.93 -5.52
C PHE A 291 12.42 15.21 -6.76
N ALA A 292 11.58 14.48 -7.50
CA ALA A 292 11.98 13.81 -8.74
C ALA A 292 12.40 14.81 -9.82
N GLY A 293 11.73 15.96 -9.94
CA GLY A 293 12.08 17.02 -10.90
C GLY A 293 13.44 17.63 -10.59
N MET A 294 13.66 17.98 -9.32
CA MET A 294 14.94 18.54 -8.88
C MET A 294 16.10 17.56 -9.10
N LEU A 295 15.91 16.27 -8.82
CA LEU A 295 16.90 15.22 -9.09
C LEU A 295 17.14 15.05 -10.60
N ALA A 296 16.07 15.03 -11.40
CA ALA A 296 16.16 14.86 -12.85
C ALA A 296 16.90 16.01 -13.56
N ASP A 297 16.85 17.24 -13.01
CA ASP A 297 17.56 18.38 -13.57
C ASP A 297 19.04 18.41 -13.18
N ASN A 298 19.38 17.97 -11.96
CA ASN A 298 20.75 18.07 -11.44
C ASN A 298 21.53 16.75 -11.32
N TYR A 299 20.97 15.58 -11.69
CA TYR A 299 21.67 14.29 -11.51
C TYR A 299 23.05 14.24 -12.18
N ARG A 300 23.23 14.95 -13.31
CA ARG A 300 24.54 15.04 -13.99
C ARG A 300 25.54 15.80 -13.15
N SER A 301 25.13 16.91 -12.54
CA SER A 301 25.96 17.74 -11.67
C SER A 301 26.26 17.06 -10.34
N LEU A 302 25.30 16.30 -9.79
CA LEU A 302 25.49 15.47 -8.59
C LEU A 302 26.56 14.39 -8.79
N SER A 303 26.77 13.94 -10.02
CA SER A 303 27.84 12.98 -10.33
C SER A 303 29.25 13.60 -10.26
N GLN A 304 29.37 14.93 -10.41
CA GLN A 304 30.63 15.65 -10.34
C GLN A 304 30.96 15.94 -8.88
N THR A 305 31.98 15.26 -8.34
CA THR A 305 32.28 15.30 -6.90
C THR A 305 33.76 15.35 -6.61
N ARG A 306 34.09 16.04 -5.51
CA ARG A 306 35.40 16.00 -4.86
C ARG A 306 35.21 15.16 -3.59
N TRP A 307 35.99 14.09 -3.44
CA TRP A 307 35.89 13.15 -2.31
C TRP A 307 34.49 12.50 -2.17
N GLY A 308 33.74 12.41 -3.27
CA GLY A 308 32.40 11.84 -3.25
C GLY A 308 31.32 12.74 -2.67
N VAL A 309 31.56 14.02 -2.38
CA VAL A 309 30.52 14.98 -1.95
C VAL A 309 30.26 16.02 -3.05
N PRO A 310 28.99 16.26 -3.44
CA PRO A 310 28.64 17.33 -4.38
C PRO A 310 28.92 18.72 -3.79
N PRO A 311 29.22 19.73 -4.63
CA PRO A 311 29.33 21.10 -4.16
C PRO A 311 28.11 21.53 -3.33
N GLY A 312 28.33 22.18 -2.19
CA GLY A 312 27.26 22.55 -1.25
C GLY A 312 26.12 23.38 -1.87
N ARG A 313 26.40 24.18 -2.90
CA ARG A 313 25.39 24.94 -3.65
C ARG A 313 24.38 24.04 -4.38
N ILE A 314 24.81 22.87 -4.82
CA ILE A 314 23.96 21.88 -5.47
C ILE A 314 23.28 21.05 -4.40
N LEU A 315 24.01 20.63 -3.37
CA LEU A 315 23.51 19.74 -2.32
C LEU A 315 22.49 20.39 -1.37
N ALA A 316 22.60 21.69 -1.09
CA ALA A 316 21.73 22.37 -0.11
C ALA A 316 20.24 22.38 -0.52
N PRO A 317 19.85 22.71 -1.77
CA PRO A 317 18.47 22.56 -2.23
C PRO A 317 17.95 21.11 -2.11
N PHE A 318 18.80 20.11 -2.39
CA PHE A 318 18.45 18.70 -2.21
C PHE A 318 18.12 18.36 -0.77
N LEU A 319 19.00 18.74 0.15
CA LEU A 319 18.79 18.50 1.58
C LEU A 319 17.57 19.27 2.10
N ALA A 320 17.33 20.49 1.61
CA ALA A 320 16.16 21.27 2.00
C ALA A 320 14.84 20.58 1.61
N VAL A 321 14.70 20.13 0.36
CA VAL A 321 13.49 19.41 -0.08
C VAL A 321 13.42 18.01 0.54
N ALA A 322 14.54 17.34 0.78
CA ALA A 322 14.55 16.04 1.46
C ALA A 322 14.14 16.15 2.94
N ALA A 323 14.51 17.25 3.60
CA ALA A 323 14.10 17.56 4.98
C ALA A 323 12.66 18.08 5.07
N MET A 324 12.08 18.51 3.95
CA MET A 324 10.76 19.14 3.89
C MET A 324 9.62 18.23 4.38
N PRO A 325 9.55 16.92 4.06
CA PRO A 325 8.58 16.01 4.69
C PRO A 325 8.91 15.68 6.15
N ALA A 326 10.14 15.91 6.62
CA ALA A 326 10.51 15.69 8.02
C ALA A 326 10.04 16.83 8.95
N LEU A 327 9.88 18.05 8.44
CA LEU A 327 9.41 19.18 9.26
C LEU A 327 8.03 18.93 9.88
N PRO A 328 6.99 18.50 9.13
CA PRO A 328 5.69 18.27 9.73
C PRO A 328 5.60 16.95 10.52
N PHE A 329 6.60 16.06 10.44
CA PHE A 329 6.71 14.94 11.38
C PHE A 329 6.88 15.44 12.82
N PHE A 330 7.68 16.49 13.06
CA PHE A 330 7.81 17.05 14.40
C PHE A 330 6.50 17.65 14.93
N VAL A 331 5.63 18.11 14.03
CA VAL A 331 4.32 18.65 14.38
C VAL A 331 3.29 17.53 14.60
N LEU A 332 3.29 16.50 13.75
CA LEU A 332 2.27 15.45 13.74
C LEU A 332 2.63 14.18 14.52
N SER A 333 3.92 13.99 14.84
CA SER A 333 4.48 12.75 15.41
C SER A 333 4.12 11.48 14.62
N ASP A 334 4.02 11.58 13.29
CA ASP A 334 3.63 10.47 12.41
C ASP A 334 4.85 9.66 11.91
N LEU A 335 5.26 8.68 12.72
CA LEU A 335 6.44 7.84 12.46
C LEU A 335 6.33 7.05 11.14
N GLY A 336 5.12 6.64 10.75
CA GLY A 336 4.92 5.79 9.58
C GLY A 336 5.15 6.52 8.28
N GLN A 337 4.48 7.66 8.09
CA GLN A 337 4.66 8.45 6.88
C GLN A 337 6.10 8.95 6.76
N MET A 338 6.76 9.31 7.88
CA MET A 338 8.17 9.68 7.87
C MET A 338 9.06 8.56 7.30
N LEU A 339 8.90 7.32 7.78
CA LEU A 339 9.68 6.18 7.31
C LEU A 339 9.45 5.89 5.83
N VAL A 340 8.20 6.04 5.36
CA VAL A 340 7.84 5.89 3.94
C VAL A 340 8.48 6.98 3.08
N PHE A 341 8.31 8.26 3.42
CA PHE A 341 8.92 9.37 2.67
C PHE A 341 10.44 9.24 2.61
N PHE A 342 11.06 8.93 3.74
CA PHE A 342 12.49 8.75 3.83
C PHE A 342 12.99 7.58 2.97
N GLY A 343 12.33 6.43 3.06
CA GLY A 343 12.66 5.26 2.24
C GLY A 343 12.53 5.56 0.73
N VAL A 344 11.46 6.25 0.33
CA VAL A 344 11.26 6.65 -1.07
C VAL A 344 12.31 7.65 -1.53
N TYR A 345 12.62 8.68 -0.73
CA TYR A 345 13.60 9.70 -1.12
C TYR A 345 15.01 9.12 -1.19
N ALA A 346 15.37 8.24 -0.25
CA ALA A 346 16.61 7.48 -0.30
C ALA A 346 16.68 6.60 -1.57
N LEU A 347 15.58 5.92 -1.94
CA LEU A 347 15.49 5.14 -3.18
C LEU A 347 15.71 6.02 -4.42
N LEU A 348 15.06 7.18 -4.49
CA LEU A 348 15.21 8.11 -5.62
C LEU A 348 16.61 8.68 -5.72
N PHE A 349 17.22 9.01 -4.58
CA PHE A 349 18.61 9.43 -4.52
C PHE A 349 19.53 8.31 -5.02
N PHE A 350 19.32 7.07 -4.55
CA PHE A 350 20.07 5.89 -4.98
C PHE A 350 19.99 5.65 -6.49
N ILE A 351 18.79 5.78 -7.08
CA ILE A 351 18.60 5.63 -8.53
C ILE A 351 19.30 6.76 -9.32
N SER A 352 19.28 7.98 -8.77
CA SER A 352 19.91 9.16 -9.39
C SER A 352 21.44 9.13 -9.31
N VAL A 353 21.97 8.57 -8.21
CA VAL A 353 23.37 8.61 -7.85
C VAL A 353 24.01 7.23 -7.98
N ARG A 354 24.86 7.06 -9.00
CA ARG A 354 25.52 5.77 -9.28
C ARG A 354 26.91 5.60 -8.65
N ARG A 355 27.34 6.50 -7.77
CA ARG A 355 28.68 6.47 -7.16
C ARG A 355 28.62 5.92 -5.74
N ALA A 356 29.29 4.79 -5.50
CA ALA A 356 29.39 4.13 -4.20
C ALA A 356 29.72 5.09 -3.02
N PRO A 357 30.70 6.02 -3.10
CA PRO A 357 30.99 6.90 -1.96
C PRO A 357 29.82 7.82 -1.59
N GLN A 358 29.08 8.35 -2.58
CA GLN A 358 27.89 9.17 -2.32
C GLN A 358 26.76 8.37 -1.68
N LEU A 359 26.61 7.10 -2.06
CA LEU A 359 25.65 6.20 -1.45
C LEU A 359 26.01 5.90 0.01
N VAL A 360 27.30 5.69 0.29
CA VAL A 360 27.81 5.53 1.66
C VAL A 360 27.56 6.79 2.48
N TYR A 361 27.82 7.99 1.94
CA TYR A 361 27.52 9.24 2.64
C TYR A 361 26.02 9.44 2.87
N ALA A 362 25.17 9.13 1.90
CA ALA A 362 23.73 9.23 2.06
C ALA A 362 23.21 8.23 3.12
N ALA A 363 23.70 6.99 3.11
CA ALA A 363 23.40 6.00 4.13
C ALA A 363 23.93 6.42 5.51
N ALA A 364 25.14 6.96 5.59
CA ALA A 364 25.72 7.47 6.83
C ALA A 364 24.94 8.66 7.38
N LEU A 365 24.52 9.61 6.54
CA LEU A 365 23.70 10.75 6.94
C LEU A 365 22.30 10.31 7.38
N SER A 366 21.76 9.32 6.68
CA SER A 366 20.49 8.67 7.02
C SER A 366 20.53 7.99 8.39
N LEU A 367 21.60 7.26 8.66
CA LEU A 367 21.84 6.59 9.94
C LEU A 367 22.20 7.59 11.05
N ALA A 368 22.95 8.65 10.73
CA ALA A 368 23.31 9.72 11.65
C ALA A 368 22.10 10.57 12.07
N PHE A 369 21.03 10.57 11.27
CA PHE A 369 19.75 11.18 11.66
C PHE A 369 19.17 10.54 12.93
N ILE A 370 19.39 9.24 13.15
CA ILE A 370 18.89 8.50 14.32
C ILE A 370 19.49 9.00 15.66
N PRO A 371 20.83 9.10 15.83
CA PRO A 371 21.42 9.65 17.05
C PRO A 371 21.21 11.16 17.19
N ILE A 372 21.20 11.95 16.10
CA ILE A 372 20.86 13.40 16.17
C ILE A 372 19.43 13.57 16.68
N PHE A 373 18.52 12.71 16.24
CA PHE A 373 17.14 12.68 16.71
C PHE A 373 17.03 12.23 18.18
N TYR A 374 17.78 11.19 18.58
CA TYR A 374 17.78 10.67 19.94
C TYR A 374 18.37 11.65 20.97
N PHE A 375 19.53 12.25 20.65
CA PHE A 375 20.29 13.10 21.59
C PHE A 375 20.05 14.61 21.42
N GLY A 376 19.70 15.08 20.23
CA GLY A 376 19.62 16.51 19.93
C GLY A 376 18.22 17.09 20.11
N LEU A 377 17.25 16.60 19.35
CA LEU A 377 15.89 17.19 19.27
C LEU A 377 14.90 16.57 20.26
N GLY A 378 15.23 15.42 20.85
CA GLY A 378 14.35 14.65 21.71
C GLY A 378 13.28 13.90 20.92
N ILE A 379 12.94 12.70 21.39
CA ILE A 379 11.88 11.89 20.76
C ILE A 379 10.51 12.39 21.27
N PRO A 380 9.55 12.71 20.39
CA PRO A 380 8.18 13.01 20.83
C PRO A 380 7.58 11.85 21.63
N ASP A 381 6.81 12.15 22.68
CA ASP A 381 6.31 11.11 23.59
C ASP A 381 5.45 10.04 22.87
N ARG A 382 4.70 10.44 21.83
CA ARG A 382 3.95 9.50 20.97
C ARG A 382 4.87 8.53 20.20
N ALA A 383 6.00 9.02 19.70
CA ALA A 383 6.98 8.17 19.02
C ALA A 383 7.67 7.23 20.02
N ARG A 384 7.97 7.70 21.25
CA ARG A 384 8.47 6.84 22.34
C ARG A 384 7.46 5.75 22.69
N LEU A 385 6.17 6.08 22.78
CA LEU A 385 5.11 5.11 23.03
C LEU A 385 5.11 3.99 21.98
N ARG A 386 5.18 4.33 20.68
CA ARG A 386 5.22 3.32 19.60
C ARG A 386 6.48 2.44 19.67
N ILE A 387 7.64 3.02 19.97
CA ILE A 387 8.90 2.29 20.13
C ILE A 387 8.87 1.38 21.36
N TYR A 388 8.33 1.87 22.49
CA TYR A 388 8.21 1.09 23.71
C TYR A 388 7.19 -0.04 23.54
N LEU A 389 6.06 0.20 22.87
CA LEU A 389 5.09 -0.84 22.51
C LEU A 389 5.73 -1.94 21.66
N TRP A 390 6.62 -1.58 20.75
CA TRP A 390 7.33 -2.53 19.89
C TRP A 390 8.29 -3.43 20.69
N LEU A 391 9.08 -2.84 21.59
CA LEU A 391 10.06 -3.59 22.38
C LEU A 391 9.41 -4.35 23.55
N HIS A 392 8.44 -3.73 24.23
CA HIS A 392 7.87 -4.15 25.51
C HIS A 392 6.33 -4.26 25.48
N THR A 393 5.75 -4.90 24.47
CA THR A 393 4.26 -5.03 24.38
C THR A 393 3.63 -5.61 25.66
N TRP A 394 4.31 -6.56 26.29
CA TRP A 394 3.80 -7.31 27.46
C TRP A 394 4.23 -6.73 28.81
N GLN A 395 4.95 -5.61 28.83
CA GLN A 395 5.50 -5.04 30.05
C GLN A 395 5.17 -3.56 30.10
N ALA A 396 4.48 -3.13 31.16
CA ALA A 396 4.16 -1.73 31.35
C ALA A 396 5.43 -0.92 31.67
N PRO A 397 5.53 0.32 31.14
CA PRO A 397 6.61 1.23 31.52
C PRO A 397 6.53 1.57 33.02
N PRO A 398 7.66 1.90 33.66
CA PRO A 398 7.66 2.36 35.04
C PRO A 398 6.75 3.57 35.24
N GLU A 399 5.96 3.61 36.32
CA GLU A 399 5.03 4.72 36.64
C GLU A 399 5.75 6.08 36.75
N GLY A 400 7.01 6.06 37.17
CA GLY A 400 7.86 7.25 37.26
C GLY A 400 8.34 7.82 35.93
N ALA A 401 8.11 7.14 34.80
CA ALA A 401 8.66 7.54 33.51
C ALA A 401 8.04 8.88 33.01
N PRO A 402 8.83 9.95 32.82
CA PRO A 402 8.31 11.28 32.47
C PRO A 402 7.47 11.31 31.19
N TRP A 403 7.79 10.45 30.21
CA TRP A 403 7.08 10.37 28.94
C TRP A 403 5.76 9.59 29.03
N TRP A 404 5.60 8.70 30.02
CA TRP A 404 4.42 7.85 30.18
C TRP A 404 3.35 8.50 31.05
N ARG A 405 3.74 9.25 32.09
CA ARG A 405 2.84 10.00 32.99
C ARG A 405 1.69 10.74 32.27
N PRO A 406 1.94 11.56 31.22
CA PRO A 406 0.86 12.28 30.53
C PRO A 406 -0.07 11.39 29.69
N PHE A 407 0.30 10.14 29.39
CA PHE A 407 -0.63 9.15 28.83
C PHE A 407 -1.43 8.48 29.94
N PHE A 408 -0.75 8.03 30.99
CA PHE A 408 -1.38 7.37 32.13
C PHE A 408 -2.45 8.26 32.78
N GLU A 409 -2.14 9.53 33.07
CA GLU A 409 -3.09 10.49 33.64
C GLU A 409 -4.30 10.71 32.72
N ARG A 410 -4.08 10.71 31.41
CA ARG A 410 -5.16 10.91 30.43
C ARG A 410 -6.10 9.71 30.39
N ILE A 411 -5.56 8.49 30.42
CA ILE A 411 -6.33 7.26 30.49
C ILE A 411 -7.05 7.22 31.84
N GLN A 412 -6.37 7.49 32.95
CA GLN A 412 -6.95 7.55 34.29
C GLN A 412 -8.17 8.50 34.36
N ASN A 413 -8.09 9.65 33.69
CA ASN A 413 -9.19 10.61 33.61
C ASN A 413 -10.37 10.10 32.75
N GLU A 414 -10.12 9.25 31.75
CA GLU A 414 -11.16 8.65 30.90
C GLU A 414 -12.03 7.64 31.66
N TYR A 415 -11.50 7.04 32.73
CA TYR A 415 -12.23 6.06 33.55
C TYR A 415 -13.08 6.69 34.67
N GLU A 416 -13.38 8.00 34.59
CA GLU A 416 -14.36 8.74 35.42
C GLU A 416 -14.28 8.41 36.93
N GLY A 417 -13.07 8.44 37.50
CA GLY A 417 -12.85 8.23 38.94
C GLY A 417 -12.65 6.78 39.38
N ARG A 418 -12.68 5.80 38.46
CA ARG A 418 -12.16 4.45 38.77
C ARG A 418 -10.63 4.45 38.72
N GLN A 419 -10.01 4.01 39.80
CA GLN A 419 -8.56 3.81 39.85
C GLN A 419 -8.18 2.62 38.97
N ILE A 420 -7.39 2.87 37.93
CA ILE A 420 -6.85 1.81 37.07
C ILE A 420 -5.38 1.57 37.41
N SER A 421 -4.95 0.31 37.36
CA SER A 421 -3.53 0.01 37.55
C SER A 421 -2.73 0.49 36.34
N ASN A 422 -1.44 0.77 36.54
CA ASN A 422 -0.54 1.09 35.44
C ASN A 422 -0.48 -0.03 34.38
N LEU A 423 -0.62 -1.28 34.82
CA LEU A 423 -0.65 -2.44 33.94
C LEU A 423 -1.91 -2.46 33.07
N ASP A 424 -3.08 -2.18 33.66
CA ASP A 424 -4.34 -2.12 32.91
C ASP A 424 -4.33 -0.97 31.90
N ALA A 425 -3.84 0.21 32.31
CA ALA A 425 -3.67 1.36 31.42
C ALA A 425 -2.71 1.06 30.26
N TRP A 426 -1.64 0.29 30.53
CA TRP A 426 -0.72 -0.15 29.49
C TRP A 426 -1.38 -1.13 28.52
N PHE A 427 -2.10 -2.14 29.03
CA PHE A 427 -2.77 -3.11 28.17
C PHE A 427 -3.89 -2.51 27.32
N ASP A 428 -4.54 -1.44 27.79
CA ASP A 428 -5.47 -0.67 26.97
C ASP A 428 -4.79 -0.17 25.67
N GLN A 429 -3.58 0.41 25.79
CA GLN A 429 -2.78 0.87 24.64
C GLN A 429 -2.15 -0.27 23.83
N ALA A 430 -1.69 -1.32 24.50
CA ALA A 430 -1.04 -2.46 23.85
C ALA A 430 -2.03 -3.44 23.19
N SER A 431 -3.32 -3.37 23.55
CA SER A 431 -4.37 -4.30 23.12
C SER A 431 -4.41 -4.50 21.61
N GLN A 432 -4.27 -3.43 20.84
CA GLN A 432 -4.32 -3.49 19.38
C GLN A 432 -3.22 -4.39 18.80
N VAL A 433 -1.99 -4.19 19.27
CA VAL A 433 -0.82 -4.96 18.87
C VAL A 433 -0.91 -6.40 19.37
N ALA A 434 -1.23 -6.57 20.65
CA ALA A 434 -1.31 -7.86 21.30
C ALA A 434 -2.37 -8.77 20.66
N LEU A 435 -3.59 -8.27 20.49
CA LEU A 435 -4.69 -9.03 19.90
C LEU A 435 -4.42 -9.35 18.42
N GLY A 436 -3.80 -8.43 17.68
CA GLY A 436 -3.37 -8.69 16.30
C GLY A 436 -2.37 -9.85 16.22
N LEU A 437 -1.40 -9.90 17.13
CA LEU A 437 -0.42 -10.99 17.19
C LEU A 437 -1.06 -12.33 17.58
N PHE A 438 -1.96 -12.33 18.57
CA PHE A 438 -2.71 -13.53 18.93
C PHE A 438 -3.61 -14.04 17.79
N GLY A 439 -4.20 -13.14 17.00
CA GLY A 439 -4.95 -13.51 15.79
C GLY A 439 -4.06 -14.17 14.73
N ILE A 440 -2.86 -13.62 14.49
CA ILE A 440 -1.90 -14.23 13.55
C ILE A 440 -1.44 -15.60 14.04
N GLU A 441 -1.16 -15.73 15.34
CA GLU A 441 -0.77 -17.00 15.96
C GLU A 441 -1.88 -18.05 15.85
N SER A 442 -3.13 -17.67 16.17
CA SER A 442 -4.28 -18.58 16.10
C SER A 442 -4.58 -19.05 14.68
N GLY A 443 -4.27 -18.24 13.66
CA GLY A 443 -4.40 -18.64 12.25
C GLY A 443 -3.49 -19.80 11.84
N GLY A 444 -2.32 -19.97 12.48
CA GLY A 444 -1.38 -21.03 12.14
C GLY A 444 -1.07 -21.10 10.63
N LEU A 445 -0.91 -22.31 10.07
CA LEU A 445 -0.60 -22.48 8.64
C LEU A 445 -1.82 -22.35 7.72
N LYS A 446 -2.98 -22.87 8.12
CA LYS A 446 -4.17 -23.03 7.27
C LYS A 446 -5.27 -21.99 7.53
N GLY A 447 -5.18 -21.24 8.63
CA GLY A 447 -6.21 -20.33 9.08
C GLY A 447 -7.30 -21.03 9.89
N GLN A 448 -8.11 -20.23 10.58
CA GLN A 448 -9.34 -20.68 11.24
C GLN A 448 -10.48 -20.99 10.25
N GLY A 449 -10.33 -20.59 8.99
CA GLY A 449 -11.34 -20.65 7.94
C GLY A 449 -11.98 -19.27 7.71
N LEU A 450 -12.31 -18.98 6.45
CA LEU A 450 -12.86 -17.69 6.05
C LEU A 450 -14.20 -17.41 6.76
N GLY A 451 -14.27 -16.29 7.49
CA GLY A 451 -15.42 -15.89 8.31
C GLY A 451 -15.55 -16.61 9.67
N LEU A 452 -14.67 -17.57 9.99
CA LEU A 452 -14.72 -18.38 11.21
C LEU A 452 -13.82 -17.86 12.34
N GLY A 453 -12.84 -17.00 12.04
CA GLY A 453 -12.00 -16.35 13.06
C GLY A 453 -12.73 -15.26 13.85
N PHE A 454 -12.06 -14.57 14.75
CA PHE A 454 -12.61 -13.46 15.56
C PHE A 454 -11.86 -12.10 15.42
N PRO A 455 -11.35 -11.65 14.25
CA PRO A 455 -10.61 -10.38 14.17
C PRO A 455 -11.39 -9.09 14.48
N GLU A 456 -12.71 -9.15 14.71
CA GLU A 456 -13.44 -8.03 15.32
C GLU A 456 -13.01 -7.72 16.77
N VAL A 457 -12.30 -8.66 17.42
CA VAL A 457 -11.70 -8.42 18.74
C VAL A 457 -10.54 -7.44 18.65
N VAL A 458 -9.82 -7.42 17.52
CA VAL A 458 -8.70 -6.51 17.28
C VAL A 458 -9.27 -5.11 17.00
N PRO A 459 -8.93 -4.10 17.83
CA PRO A 459 -9.35 -2.72 17.59
C PRO A 459 -8.92 -2.24 16.19
N VAL A 460 -9.86 -1.65 15.45
CA VAL A 460 -9.60 -0.99 14.15
C VAL A 460 -8.96 -1.96 13.13
N SER A 461 -9.40 -3.23 13.13
CA SER A 461 -8.88 -4.27 12.23
C SER A 461 -9.23 -4.05 10.76
N ASP A 462 -10.19 -3.19 10.43
CA ASP A 462 -10.51 -2.82 9.05
C ASP A 462 -9.46 -1.91 8.39
N SER A 463 -8.66 -1.20 9.20
CA SER A 463 -7.66 -0.24 8.74
C SER A 463 -6.23 -0.80 8.85
N ASP A 464 -5.47 -0.49 9.89
CA ASP A 464 -4.04 -0.78 10.00
C ASP A 464 -3.72 -2.25 10.34
N PHE A 465 -4.68 -2.98 10.91
CA PHE A 465 -4.54 -4.41 11.30
C PHE A 465 -5.27 -5.40 10.38
N ILE A 466 -5.67 -4.98 9.17
CA ILE A 466 -6.37 -5.88 8.23
C ILE A 466 -5.55 -7.12 7.87
N TYR A 467 -4.22 -7.00 7.86
CA TYR A 467 -3.34 -8.15 7.65
C TYR A 467 -3.48 -9.20 8.77
N ALA A 468 -3.57 -8.77 10.03
CA ALA A 468 -3.79 -9.69 11.15
C ALA A 468 -5.13 -10.41 11.02
N ALA A 469 -6.18 -9.68 10.60
CA ALA A 469 -7.49 -10.26 10.35
C ALA A 469 -7.46 -11.33 9.26
N ILE A 470 -6.76 -11.06 8.16
CA ILE A 470 -6.64 -12.04 7.06
C ILE A 470 -5.78 -13.22 7.48
N ALA A 471 -4.70 -12.99 8.22
CA ALA A 471 -3.82 -14.05 8.72
C ALA A 471 -4.51 -14.95 9.74
N GLU A 472 -5.42 -14.43 10.57
CA GLU A 472 -6.23 -15.25 11.50
C GLU A 472 -7.13 -16.23 10.75
N GLU A 473 -7.77 -15.79 9.67
CA GLU A 473 -8.76 -16.61 8.95
C GLU A 473 -8.17 -17.51 7.88
N LEU A 474 -7.17 -17.03 7.14
CA LEU A 474 -6.53 -17.73 6.02
C LEU A 474 -5.14 -18.26 6.38
N GLY A 475 -4.67 -18.00 7.60
CA GLY A 475 -3.38 -18.46 8.10
C GLY A 475 -2.19 -17.82 7.39
N PHE A 476 -1.06 -18.48 7.54
CA PHE A 476 0.17 -18.14 6.84
C PHE A 476 -0.03 -18.07 5.32
N LEU A 477 -0.83 -18.95 4.71
CA LEU A 477 -1.06 -18.97 3.27
C LEU A 477 -1.77 -17.69 2.79
N GLY A 478 -2.77 -17.20 3.54
CA GLY A 478 -3.43 -15.93 3.24
C GLY A 478 -2.49 -14.73 3.37
N GLY A 479 -1.70 -14.68 4.45
CA GLY A 479 -0.68 -13.65 4.63
C GLY A 479 0.37 -13.65 3.51
N LEU A 480 0.84 -14.83 3.12
CA LEU A 480 1.78 -15.01 2.02
C LEU A 480 1.20 -14.57 0.67
N ALA A 481 -0.09 -14.84 0.42
CA ALA A 481 -0.76 -14.40 -0.80
C ALA A 481 -0.77 -12.86 -0.94
N ILE A 482 -0.99 -12.13 0.17
CA ILE A 482 -0.89 -10.66 0.19
C ILE A 482 0.54 -10.21 -0.14
N ILE A 483 1.54 -10.82 0.49
CA ILE A 483 2.95 -10.48 0.26
C ILE A 483 3.34 -10.71 -1.19
N ILE A 484 2.95 -11.84 -1.78
CA ILE A 484 3.20 -12.17 -3.20
C ILE A 484 2.48 -11.17 -4.12
N ALA A 485 1.23 -10.80 -3.83
CA ALA A 485 0.49 -9.83 -4.62
C ALA A 485 1.15 -8.44 -4.59
N PHE A 486 1.66 -8.00 -3.43
CA PHE A 486 2.46 -6.77 -3.33
C PHE A 486 3.79 -6.89 -4.05
N ALA A 487 4.49 -8.03 -3.94
CA ALA A 487 5.74 -8.27 -4.66
C ALA A 487 5.53 -8.19 -6.18
N ALA A 488 4.44 -8.76 -6.70
CA ALA A 488 4.06 -8.65 -8.11
C ALA A 488 3.76 -7.20 -8.53
N LEU A 489 3.04 -6.44 -7.69
CA LEU A 489 2.75 -5.03 -7.93
C LEU A 489 4.05 -4.18 -7.98
N VAL A 490 4.93 -4.36 -6.99
CA VAL A 490 6.21 -3.65 -6.90
C VAL A 490 7.12 -4.03 -8.07
N PHE A 491 7.20 -5.31 -8.40
CA PHE A 491 7.98 -5.79 -9.54
C PHE A 491 7.51 -5.17 -10.85
N ALA A 492 6.19 -5.15 -11.09
CA ALA A 492 5.62 -4.53 -12.29
C ALA A 492 5.89 -3.00 -12.33
N GLY A 493 5.79 -2.30 -11.19
CA GLY A 493 6.14 -0.89 -11.08
C GLY A 493 7.62 -0.59 -11.36
N LEU A 494 8.52 -1.42 -10.81
CA LEU A 494 9.97 -1.32 -11.06
C LEU A 494 10.32 -1.58 -12.52
N ARG A 495 9.67 -2.56 -13.16
CA ARG A 495 9.83 -2.81 -14.60
C ARG A 495 9.49 -1.57 -15.42
N ILE A 496 8.36 -0.90 -15.12
CA ILE A 496 7.97 0.37 -15.77
C ILE A 496 9.03 1.46 -15.56
N ALA A 497 9.61 1.56 -14.36
CA ALA A 497 10.66 2.53 -14.06
C ALA A 497 11.96 2.25 -14.83
N ILE A 498 12.36 0.98 -14.97
CA ILE A 498 13.56 0.57 -15.72
C ILE A 498 13.39 0.89 -17.22
N GLU A 499 12.21 0.62 -17.77
CA GLU A 499 11.84 0.89 -19.17
C GLU A 499 11.63 2.39 -19.48
N ALA A 500 11.62 3.25 -18.45
CA ALA A 500 11.37 4.68 -18.62
C ALA A 500 12.40 5.39 -19.49
N ARG A 501 11.91 6.26 -20.38
CA ARG A 501 12.69 6.93 -21.45
C ARG A 501 13.59 8.06 -20.93
N ASP A 502 13.10 8.80 -19.94
CA ASP A 502 13.79 9.96 -19.35
C ASP A 502 13.94 9.80 -17.85
N MET A 503 14.89 10.54 -17.27
CA MET A 503 15.21 10.43 -15.85
C MET A 503 14.03 10.87 -14.96
N PHE A 504 13.28 11.89 -15.36
CA PHE A 504 12.15 12.39 -14.59
C PHE A 504 11.05 11.33 -14.44
N THR A 505 10.59 10.75 -15.55
CA THR A 505 9.59 9.67 -15.52
C THR A 505 10.10 8.40 -14.86
N LYS A 506 11.40 8.09 -14.98
CA LYS A 506 12.04 7.01 -14.23
C LYS A 506 11.92 7.20 -12.73
N LEU A 507 12.26 8.40 -12.24
CA LEU A 507 12.18 8.73 -10.82
C LEU A 507 10.72 8.78 -10.33
N ILE A 508 9.78 9.31 -11.13
CA ILE A 508 8.35 9.25 -10.77
C ILE A 508 7.88 7.80 -10.64
N ALA A 509 8.15 6.96 -11.64
CA ALA A 509 7.71 5.56 -11.60
C ALA A 509 8.33 4.80 -10.43
N ALA A 510 9.64 4.98 -10.19
CA ALA A 510 10.31 4.38 -9.05
C ALA A 510 9.78 4.90 -7.71
N GLY A 511 9.50 6.20 -7.61
CA GLY A 511 9.01 6.82 -6.37
C GLY A 511 7.59 6.43 -6.03
N VAL A 512 6.69 6.39 -7.02
CA VAL A 512 5.31 5.89 -6.85
C VAL A 512 5.33 4.42 -6.42
N THR A 513 6.14 3.59 -7.11
CA THR A 513 6.33 2.18 -6.74
C THR A 513 6.91 2.06 -5.32
N GLY A 514 7.86 2.92 -4.99
CA GLY A 514 8.44 3.03 -3.66
C GLY A 514 7.40 3.37 -2.60
N PHE A 515 6.52 4.35 -2.82
CA PHE A 515 5.46 4.70 -1.87
C PHE A 515 4.57 3.50 -1.59
N LEU A 516 4.09 2.80 -2.62
CA LEU A 516 3.27 1.60 -2.47
C LEU A 516 4.01 0.48 -1.73
N GLY A 517 5.28 0.23 -2.10
CA GLY A 517 6.09 -0.83 -1.50
C GLY A 517 6.53 -0.57 -0.06
N PHE A 518 7.07 0.62 0.23
CA PHE A 518 7.47 1.01 1.58
C PHE A 518 6.27 1.14 2.52
N GLN A 519 5.13 1.66 2.04
CA GLN A 519 3.91 1.72 2.86
C GLN A 519 3.43 0.32 3.24
N ALA A 520 3.45 -0.63 2.28
CA ALA A 520 3.14 -2.03 2.58
C ALA A 520 4.15 -2.65 3.56
N LEU A 521 5.45 -2.44 3.34
CA LEU A 521 6.51 -2.97 4.22
C LEU A 521 6.39 -2.44 5.65
N VAL A 522 6.14 -1.14 5.82
CA VAL A 522 6.02 -0.51 7.14
C VAL A 522 4.73 -0.94 7.85
N ASN A 523 3.61 -1.08 7.13
CA ASN A 523 2.37 -1.63 7.71
C ASN A 523 2.57 -3.09 8.14
N LEU A 524 3.00 -3.97 7.23
CA LEU A 524 3.21 -5.39 7.50
C LEU A 524 4.26 -5.62 8.58
N GLY A 525 5.37 -4.87 8.52
CA GLY A 525 6.43 -4.89 9.53
C GLY A 525 5.94 -4.44 10.90
N GLY A 526 5.07 -3.42 10.95
CA GLY A 526 4.38 -3.00 12.17
C GLY A 526 3.54 -4.14 12.73
N VAL A 527 2.59 -4.66 11.93
CA VAL A 527 1.65 -5.71 12.34
C VAL A 527 2.37 -6.97 12.83
N LEU A 528 3.46 -7.36 12.17
CA LEU A 528 4.30 -8.50 12.54
C LEU A 528 5.31 -8.20 13.67
N ARG A 529 5.31 -6.98 14.20
CA ARG A 529 6.24 -6.52 15.25
C ARG A 529 7.72 -6.58 14.83
N VAL A 530 8.01 -6.57 13.52
CA VAL A 530 9.37 -6.41 12.96
C VAL A 530 9.81 -4.94 13.02
N LEU A 531 8.85 -4.03 12.85
CA LEU A 531 9.01 -2.58 12.95
C LEU A 531 8.04 -2.03 14.01
N PRO A 532 8.27 -0.82 14.53
CA PRO A 532 7.30 -0.18 15.40
C PRO A 532 5.95 0.04 14.68
N MET A 533 4.87 -0.07 15.44
CA MET A 533 3.52 0.15 14.92
C MET A 533 3.32 1.62 14.58
N THR A 534 2.90 1.91 13.36
CA THR A 534 2.84 3.29 12.83
C THR A 534 1.43 3.77 12.50
N GLY A 535 0.45 2.88 12.41
CA GLY A 535 -0.94 3.24 12.11
C GLY A 535 -1.19 3.67 10.67
N ILE A 536 -0.29 3.35 9.74
CA ILE A 536 -0.50 3.57 8.30
C ILE A 536 -1.31 2.42 7.70
N THR A 537 -2.07 2.71 6.65
CA THR A 537 -2.92 1.72 5.99
C THR A 537 -2.15 0.87 4.99
N LEU A 538 -2.57 -0.39 4.82
CA LEU A 538 -2.06 -1.27 3.78
C LEU A 538 -2.68 -0.88 2.43
N PRO A 539 -1.91 -0.46 1.41
CA PRO A 539 -2.46 0.01 0.15
C PRO A 539 -3.40 -1.01 -0.50
N PHE A 540 -4.53 -0.56 -1.03
CA PHE A 540 -5.58 -1.37 -1.67
C PHE A 540 -6.33 -2.35 -0.74
N VAL A 541 -5.72 -2.90 0.31
CA VAL A 541 -6.34 -3.91 1.18
C VAL A 541 -7.11 -3.29 2.34
N SER A 542 -6.53 -2.28 3.01
CA SER A 542 -7.12 -1.62 4.18
C SER A 542 -8.21 -0.64 3.81
N HIS A 543 -9.13 -0.42 4.75
CA HIS A 543 -10.05 0.70 4.68
C HIS A 543 -9.36 2.01 5.07
N GLY A 544 -8.78 2.69 4.08
CA GLY A 544 -8.20 4.02 4.24
C GLY A 544 -8.75 4.96 3.18
N GLY A 545 -9.85 5.67 3.47
CA GLY A 545 -10.58 6.49 2.49
C GLY A 545 -9.69 7.29 1.52
N SER A 546 -8.89 8.22 2.03
CA SER A 546 -7.96 9.00 1.19
C SER A 546 -6.79 8.18 0.64
N SER A 547 -6.25 7.25 1.42
CA SER A 547 -5.09 6.45 1.00
C SER A 547 -5.43 5.53 -0.17
N LEU A 548 -6.64 4.98 -0.22
CA LEU A 548 -7.13 4.16 -1.33
C LEU A 548 -7.26 5.01 -2.61
N ILE A 549 -7.82 6.21 -2.51
CA ILE A 549 -7.90 7.16 -3.65
C ILE A 549 -6.49 7.48 -4.17
N THR A 550 -5.58 7.88 -3.28
CA THR A 550 -4.19 8.19 -3.65
C THR A 550 -3.48 6.98 -4.25
N SER A 551 -3.76 5.78 -3.75
CA SER A 551 -3.21 4.52 -4.28
C SER A 551 -3.66 4.26 -5.71
N PHE A 552 -4.95 4.46 -6.03
CA PHE A 552 -5.43 4.35 -7.42
C PHE A 552 -4.88 5.48 -8.31
N VAL A 553 -4.75 6.71 -7.82
CA VAL A 553 -4.06 7.79 -8.55
C VAL A 553 -2.64 7.37 -8.91
N MET A 554 -1.91 6.78 -7.97
CA MET A 554 -0.55 6.23 -8.17
C MET A 554 -0.52 5.15 -9.27
N ILE A 555 -1.50 4.25 -9.33
CA ILE A 555 -1.64 3.30 -10.44
C ILE A 555 -1.83 4.04 -11.78
N GLY A 556 -2.64 5.09 -11.81
CA GLY A 556 -2.86 5.92 -13.02
C GLY A 556 -1.58 6.57 -13.53
N ILE A 557 -0.72 7.05 -12.61
CA ILE A 557 0.62 7.57 -12.91
C ILE A 557 1.49 6.49 -13.57
N LEU A 558 1.60 5.31 -12.95
CA LEU A 558 2.38 4.20 -13.49
C LEU A 558 1.87 3.76 -14.86
N MET A 559 0.55 3.69 -15.03
CA MET A 559 -0.06 3.33 -16.30
C MET A 559 0.26 4.35 -17.39
N ALA A 560 0.24 5.66 -17.11
CA ALA A 560 0.60 6.69 -18.09
C ALA A 560 2.05 6.54 -18.56
N ILE A 561 2.97 6.30 -17.63
CA ILE A 561 4.40 6.12 -17.94
C ILE A 561 4.59 4.83 -18.75
N SER A 562 3.96 3.72 -18.35
CA SER A 562 4.01 2.45 -19.07
C SER A 562 3.47 2.53 -20.51
N HIS A 563 2.36 3.27 -20.69
CA HIS A 563 1.82 3.57 -22.02
C HIS A 563 2.82 4.35 -22.88
N ARG A 564 3.47 5.34 -22.28
CA ARG A 564 4.50 6.13 -22.94
C ARG A 564 5.70 5.26 -23.30
N ASN A 565 6.21 4.42 -22.41
CA ASN A 565 7.34 3.53 -22.70
C ASN A 565 7.09 2.67 -23.95
N SER A 566 5.90 2.07 -24.05
CA SER A 566 5.55 1.16 -25.14
C SER A 566 5.42 1.85 -26.52
N LYS A 567 5.10 3.14 -26.57
CA LYS A 567 5.02 3.91 -27.84
C LYS A 567 6.38 4.22 -28.51
N ALA A 568 7.51 3.91 -27.88
CA ALA A 568 8.84 4.23 -28.44
C ALA A 568 9.50 3.02 -29.08
N ILE A 569 9.03 1.83 -28.69
CA ILE A 569 9.52 0.55 -29.18
C ILE A 569 8.94 0.29 -30.58
N GLN A 570 7.74 0.81 -30.86
CA GLN A 570 7.12 0.90 -32.18
C GLN A 570 7.51 2.21 -32.84
#